data_AF-A0A6B2G5M2-F1
#
_entry.id   AF-A0A6B2G5M2-F1
#
_cell.length_a   1.000
_cell.length_b   1.000
_cell.length_c   1.000
_cell.angle_alpha   90.00
_cell.angle_beta   90.00
_cell.angle_gamma   90.00
#
_symmetry.space_group_name_H-M   'P 1'
#
loop_
_entity.id
_entity.type
_entity.pdbx_description
1 polymer ?
#
loop_
_entity_poly.entity_id
_entity_poly.type
_entity_poly.pdbx_seq_one_letter_code
_entity_poly.pdbx_strand_id
1 'polypeptide(L)'
;MAFLLYFKSSHALFSPDFSICNFFATLIPYQFEISKIHLSYFNRKIDPNAIEHSLRLNIVGLLYDPELEKLDSLQKISFNEHFDFNIVSHSDQSICLGLGLIRNVDTEFGILYIVTPVSELDLQNTNVIAIGNICLPDDLLTQKNDFQISNTVYFT
;
A
#
# COMPACT_ATOMS: atom_id res chain seq x y z
N MET A 1 -7.04 -15.72 -5.87
CA MET A 1 -7.96 -16.13 -4.77
C MET A 1 -7.41 -15.84 -3.36
N ALA A 2 -6.22 -16.34 -2.98
CA ALA A 2 -5.67 -16.20 -1.62
C ALA A 2 -5.43 -14.75 -1.15
N PHE A 3 -4.95 -13.88 -2.04
CA PHE A 3 -4.74 -12.45 -1.75
C PHE A 3 -6.03 -11.74 -1.32
N LEU A 4 -7.13 -11.95 -2.07
CA LEU A 4 -8.42 -11.36 -1.72
C LEU A 4 -8.98 -11.91 -0.42
N LEU A 5 -8.76 -13.19 -0.15
CA LEU A 5 -9.17 -13.78 1.13
C LEU A 5 -8.44 -13.12 2.30
N TYR A 6 -7.13 -12.85 2.15
CA TYR A 6 -6.36 -12.11 3.16
C TYR A 6 -7.01 -10.75 3.47
N PHE A 7 -7.34 -9.94 2.45
CA PHE A 7 -7.98 -8.63 2.67
C PHE A 7 -9.45 -8.72 3.09
N LYS A 8 -10.18 -9.78 2.72
CA LYS A 8 -11.56 -10.04 3.18
C LYS A 8 -11.64 -10.49 4.65
N SER A 9 -10.51 -10.85 5.27
CA SER A 9 -10.44 -11.07 6.71
C SER A 9 -10.72 -9.79 7.51
N SER A 10 -10.63 -8.61 6.88
CA SER A 10 -11.10 -7.36 7.46
C SER A 10 -12.63 -7.38 7.58
N HIS A 11 -13.17 -6.86 8.69
CA HIS A 11 -14.58 -6.96 9.13
C HIS A 11 -15.67 -6.41 8.17
N ALA A 12 -15.36 -6.14 6.91
CA ALA A 12 -16.30 -5.59 5.96
C ALA A 12 -17.16 -6.70 5.33
N LEU A 13 -18.40 -6.83 5.82
CA LEU A 13 -19.46 -7.66 5.27
C LEU A 13 -19.87 -7.14 3.89
N PHE A 14 -19.25 -7.66 2.83
CA PHE A 14 -19.69 -7.39 1.46
C PHE A 14 -20.49 -8.56 0.90
N SER A 15 -21.52 -8.25 0.11
CA SER A 15 -22.28 -9.27 -0.62
C SER A 15 -21.36 -9.98 -1.64
N PRO A 16 -21.65 -11.25 -1.97
CA PRO A 16 -20.87 -12.01 -2.95
C PRO A 16 -20.85 -11.38 -4.35
N ASP A 17 -21.78 -10.46 -4.65
CA ASP A 17 -21.92 -9.78 -5.94
C ASP A 17 -21.10 -8.47 -6.04
N PHE A 18 -20.33 -8.12 -5.01
CA PHE A 18 -19.55 -6.87 -5.00
C PHE A 18 -18.32 -6.99 -5.91
N SER A 19 -18.23 -6.12 -6.92
CA SER A 19 -17.05 -6.03 -7.80
C SER A 19 -15.80 -5.78 -6.96
N ILE A 20 -14.71 -6.46 -7.31
CA ILE A 20 -13.49 -6.41 -6.51
C ILE A 20 -12.80 -5.04 -6.63
N CYS A 21 -12.99 -4.36 -7.77
CA CYS A 21 -12.55 -2.97 -7.93
C CYS A 21 -13.24 -2.04 -6.93
N ASN A 22 -14.51 -2.30 -6.61
CA ASN A 22 -15.24 -1.53 -5.61
C ASN A 22 -14.79 -1.89 -4.18
N PHE A 23 -14.35 -3.13 -3.92
CA PHE A 23 -13.97 -3.60 -2.59
C PHE A 23 -12.88 -2.71 -1.96
N PHE A 24 -11.73 -2.55 -2.63
CA PHE A 24 -10.65 -1.72 -2.08
C PHE A 24 -10.99 -0.22 -2.02
N ALA A 25 -11.85 0.26 -2.93
CA ALA A 25 -12.32 1.64 -2.91
C ALA A 25 -13.20 1.95 -1.68
N THR A 26 -13.95 0.95 -1.18
CA THR A 26 -14.80 1.08 0.00
C THR A 26 -14.10 0.90 1.34
N LEU A 27 -12.89 0.33 1.35
CA LEU A 27 -12.14 0.15 2.60
C LEU A 27 -11.52 1.47 3.07
N ILE A 28 -11.70 1.80 4.35
CA ILE A 28 -11.11 2.99 4.96
C ILE A 28 -9.60 2.75 5.11
N PRO A 29 -8.74 3.57 4.50
CA PRO A 29 -7.30 3.42 4.63
C PRO A 29 -6.79 3.96 5.97
N TYR A 30 -5.75 3.33 6.50
CA TYR A 30 -4.92 3.88 7.56
C TYR A 30 -3.96 4.92 6.99
N GLN A 31 -3.63 5.92 7.80
CA GLN A 31 -2.76 7.03 7.42
C GLN A 31 -1.39 6.85 8.08
N PHE A 32 -0.34 6.93 7.28
CA PHE A 32 1.05 6.93 7.73
C PHE A 32 1.72 8.23 7.32
N GLU A 33 2.36 8.91 8.26
CA GLU A 33 3.18 10.07 7.96
C GLU A 33 4.51 9.62 7.37
N ILE A 34 4.80 10.03 6.13
CA ILE A 34 5.99 9.58 5.37
C ILE A 34 7.29 9.87 6.13
N SER A 35 7.34 10.97 6.88
CA SER A 35 8.51 11.38 7.67
C SER A 35 8.85 10.40 8.81
N LYS A 36 7.86 9.66 9.32
CA LYS A 36 7.99 8.77 10.49
C LYS A 36 8.22 7.31 10.12
N ILE A 37 7.97 6.96 8.86
CA ILE A 37 8.16 5.61 8.35
C ILE A 37 9.42 5.51 7.51
N HIS A 38 9.92 4.28 7.38
CA HIS A 38 11.06 3.98 6.53
C HIS A 38 10.62 3.09 5.39
N LEU A 39 11.08 3.38 4.18
CA LEU A 39 10.85 2.54 3.02
C LEU A 39 12.01 1.56 2.86
N SER A 40 11.71 0.28 2.70
CA SER A 40 12.71 -0.72 2.33
C SER A 40 12.31 -1.37 1.02
N TYR A 41 13.25 -1.58 0.10
CA TYR A 41 12.95 -2.23 -1.17
C TYR A 41 13.69 -3.56 -1.26
N PHE A 42 12.94 -4.63 -1.49
CA PHE A 42 13.53 -5.96 -1.66
C PHE A 42 14.17 -6.09 -3.04
N ASN A 43 15.46 -6.46 -3.08
CA ASN A 43 16.19 -6.86 -4.28
C ASN A 43 16.10 -5.87 -5.46
N ARG A 44 15.91 -4.56 -5.19
CA ARG A 44 15.78 -3.56 -6.24
C ARG A 44 16.53 -2.28 -5.88
N LYS A 45 17.36 -1.80 -6.81
CA LYS A 45 17.85 -0.42 -6.80
C LYS A 45 16.74 0.49 -7.28
N ILE A 46 16.44 1.53 -6.51
CA ILE A 46 15.35 2.45 -6.83
C ILE A 46 15.95 3.67 -7.49
N ASP A 47 15.32 4.11 -8.58
CA ASP A 47 15.54 5.44 -9.10
C ASP A 47 14.79 6.44 -8.20
N PRO A 48 15.49 7.42 -7.58
CA PRO A 48 14.86 8.45 -6.75
C PRO A 48 13.63 9.10 -7.40
N ASN A 49 13.67 9.28 -8.73
CA ASN A 49 12.58 9.91 -9.48
C ASN A 49 11.35 9.00 -9.67
N ALA A 50 11.51 7.69 -9.44
CA ALA A 50 10.47 6.69 -9.64
C ALA A 50 9.82 6.20 -8.33
N ILE A 51 10.22 6.73 -7.17
CA ILE A 51 9.73 6.29 -5.86
C ILE A 51 8.21 6.45 -5.76
N GLU A 52 7.68 7.62 -6.11
CA GLU A 52 6.23 7.85 -6.03
C GLU A 52 5.47 6.87 -6.93
N HIS A 53 5.95 6.65 -8.14
CA HIS A 53 5.35 5.69 -9.06
C HIS A 53 5.47 4.25 -8.55
N SER A 54 6.56 3.91 -7.86
CA SER A 54 6.76 2.56 -7.32
C SER A 54 5.81 2.23 -6.17
N LEU A 55 5.38 3.27 -5.42
CA LEU A 55 4.48 3.15 -4.28
C LEU A 55 3.01 2.99 -4.69
N ARG A 56 2.57 3.66 -5.76
CA ARG A 56 1.15 3.69 -6.13
C ARG A 56 0.63 2.29 -6.46
N LEU A 57 -0.47 1.91 -5.80
CA LEU A 57 -1.17 0.63 -5.99
C LEU A 57 -0.27 -0.60 -5.75
N ASN A 58 0.79 -0.44 -4.96
CA ASN A 58 1.70 -1.53 -4.64
C ASN A 58 1.26 -2.28 -3.39
N ILE A 59 1.53 -3.58 -3.37
CA ILE A 59 1.38 -4.42 -2.19
C ILE A 59 2.67 -4.34 -1.39
N VAL A 60 2.54 -3.94 -0.13
CA VAL A 60 3.67 -3.71 0.77
C VAL A 60 3.61 -4.63 1.97
N GLY A 61 4.78 -4.99 2.49
CA GLY A 61 4.93 -5.56 3.82
C GLY A 61 4.91 -4.45 4.88
N LEU A 62 4.15 -4.66 5.93
CA LEU A 62 4.12 -3.82 7.12
C LEU A 62 5.00 -4.48 8.16
N LEU A 63 6.16 -3.88 8.42
CA LEU A 63 7.20 -4.48 9.25
C LEU A 63 7.45 -3.66 10.51
N TYR A 64 7.85 -4.38 11.56
CA TYR A 64 8.52 -3.81 12.73
C TYR A 64 9.98 -4.28 12.73
N ASP A 65 10.90 -3.33 12.62
CA ASP A 65 12.33 -3.56 12.78
C ASP A 65 12.82 -2.94 14.10
N PRO A 66 13.17 -3.75 15.12
CA PRO A 66 13.65 -3.24 16.40
C PRO A 66 15.06 -2.63 16.32
N GLU A 67 15.82 -2.90 15.25
CA GLU A 67 17.20 -2.44 15.08
C GLU A 67 17.33 -1.28 14.08
N LEU A 68 16.21 -0.69 13.66
CA LEU A 68 16.16 0.37 12.68
C LEU A 68 17.07 1.57 13.02
N GLU A 69 17.15 1.92 14.31
CA GLU A 69 17.99 3.03 14.79
C GLU A 69 19.49 2.74 14.71
N LYS A 70 19.89 1.46 14.64
CA LYS A 70 21.29 1.02 14.53
C LYS A 70 21.77 0.96 13.09
N LEU A 71 20.88 1.25 12.13
CA LEU A 71 21.16 1.03 10.73
C LEU A 71 21.92 2.23 10.13
N ASP A 72 23.23 2.06 9.92
CA ASP A 72 24.12 3.09 9.32
C ASP A 72 23.79 3.43 7.85
N SER A 73 22.82 2.75 7.24
CA SER A 73 22.49 2.83 5.80
C SER A 73 21.21 3.62 5.49
N LEU A 74 20.82 4.55 6.37
CA LEU A 74 19.73 5.49 6.12
C LEU A 74 20.07 6.41 4.94
N GLN A 75 19.45 6.16 3.79
CA GLN A 75 19.49 7.07 2.66
C GLN A 75 18.23 7.94 2.69
N LYS A 76 18.39 9.22 3.01
CA LYS A 76 17.32 10.20 2.83
C LYS A 76 17.26 10.62 1.37
N ILE A 77 16.06 10.55 0.79
CA ILE A 77 15.80 11.01 -0.56
C ILE A 77 14.75 12.10 -0.50
N SER A 78 15.14 13.33 -0.80
CA SER A 78 14.23 14.45 -0.86
C SER A 78 13.24 14.29 -1.99
N PHE A 79 11.96 14.29 -1.64
CA PHE A 79 10.87 14.23 -2.58
C PHE A 79 10.16 15.57 -2.54
N ASN A 80 10.43 16.40 -3.56
CA ASN A 80 9.99 17.80 -3.62
C ASN A 80 10.47 18.63 -2.40
N GLU A 81 10.02 19.88 -2.28
CA GLU A 81 10.46 20.80 -1.20
C GLU A 81 9.80 20.51 0.17
N HIS A 82 8.88 19.55 0.25
CA HIS A 82 8.00 19.37 1.42
C HIS A 82 8.37 18.18 2.31
N PHE A 83 8.91 17.07 1.78
CA PHE A 83 9.27 15.93 2.62
C PHE A 83 10.35 15.01 2.01
N ASP A 84 11.03 14.25 2.88
CA ASP A 84 12.01 13.25 2.50
C ASP A 84 11.47 11.84 2.71
N PHE A 85 11.80 10.91 1.82
CA PHE A 85 11.68 9.48 2.09
C PHE A 85 12.93 8.99 2.80
N ASN A 86 12.74 8.32 3.95
CA ASN A 86 13.82 7.60 4.61
C ASN A 86 13.90 6.19 4.00
N ILE A 87 14.96 5.90 3.25
CA ILE A 87 15.18 4.57 2.65
C ILE A 87 16.18 3.79 3.47
N VAL A 88 15.84 2.54 3.78
CA VAL A 88 16.64 1.63 4.59
C VAL A 88 16.76 0.25 3.95
N SER A 89 17.88 -0.41 4.22
CA SER A 89 17.98 -1.87 4.08
C SER A 89 17.40 -2.49 5.35
N HIS A 90 16.26 -3.16 5.28
CA HIS A 90 15.69 -3.83 6.45
C HIS A 90 16.66 -4.89 7.00
N SER A 91 16.64 -5.11 8.31
CA SER A 91 17.45 -6.16 8.94
C SER A 91 16.79 -7.53 8.82
N ASP A 92 17.58 -8.61 8.94
CA ASP A 92 17.07 -9.99 9.05
C ASP A 92 16.21 -10.20 10.33
N GLN A 93 16.20 -9.24 11.25
CA GLN A 93 15.38 -9.26 12.47
C GLN A 93 14.01 -8.60 12.29
N SER A 94 13.73 -8.05 11.11
CA SER A 94 12.44 -7.43 10.80
C SER A 94 11.30 -8.44 10.92
N ILE A 95 10.26 -8.07 11.67
CA ILE A 95 9.07 -8.88 11.85
C ILE A 95 7.99 -8.40 10.89
N CYS A 96 7.48 -9.30 10.04
CA CYS A 96 6.35 -9.00 9.17
C CYS A 96 5.04 -9.12 9.96
N LEU A 97 4.39 -7.98 10.19
CA LEU A 97 3.10 -7.89 10.87
C LEU A 97 1.95 -8.18 9.91
N GLY A 98 2.19 -7.97 8.61
CA GLY A 98 1.27 -8.37 7.55
C GLY A 98 1.52 -7.63 6.24
N LEU A 99 0.55 -7.72 5.34
CA LEU A 99 0.53 -7.02 4.06
C LEU A 99 -0.46 -5.85 4.08
N GLY A 100 -0.15 -4.84 3.28
CA GLY A 100 -1.02 -3.70 2.98
C GLY A 100 -1.05 -3.38 1.49
N LEU A 101 -2.06 -2.64 1.07
CA LEU A 101 -2.18 -2.08 -0.28
C LEU A 101 -2.08 -0.56 -0.17
N ILE A 102 -1.10 0.04 -0.85
CA ILE A 102 -1.03 1.50 -0.96
C ILE A 102 -2.17 1.97 -1.85
N ARG A 103 -3.17 2.61 -1.23
CA ARG A 103 -4.32 3.19 -1.92
C ARG A 103 -3.96 4.52 -2.56
N ASN A 104 -3.24 5.37 -1.83
CA ASN A 104 -2.85 6.69 -2.31
C ASN A 104 -1.56 7.16 -1.63
N VAL A 105 -0.78 7.97 -2.35
CA VAL A 105 0.34 8.73 -1.82
C VAL A 105 -0.04 10.20 -1.95
N ASP A 106 -0.24 10.88 -0.83
CA ASP A 106 -0.57 12.29 -0.78
C ASP A 106 0.71 13.08 -0.51
N THR A 107 1.22 13.63 -1.61
CA THR A 107 2.48 14.36 -1.64
C THR A 107 2.32 15.83 -1.26
N GLU A 108 1.10 16.32 -1.05
CA GLU A 108 0.88 17.66 -0.52
C GLU A 108 1.02 17.63 1.01
N PHE A 109 0.47 16.59 1.65
CA PHE A 109 0.48 16.45 3.11
C PHE A 109 1.52 15.46 3.64
N GLY A 110 2.27 14.78 2.77
CA GLY A 110 3.25 13.77 3.17
C GLY A 110 2.61 12.55 3.84
N ILE A 111 1.42 12.14 3.38
CA ILE A 111 0.64 11.05 3.96
C ILE A 111 0.55 9.87 2.98
N LEU A 112 0.81 8.67 3.50
CA LEU A 112 0.61 7.42 2.80
C LEU A 112 -0.66 6.74 3.30
N TYR A 113 -1.57 6.42 2.38
CA TYR A 113 -2.85 5.77 2.69
C TYR A 113 -2.77 4.29 2.36
N ILE A 114 -2.90 3.44 3.39
CA ILE A 114 -2.76 1.99 3.25
C ILE A 114 -4.04 1.29 3.69
N VAL A 115 -4.58 0.46 2.81
CA VAL A 115 -5.64 -0.48 3.16
C VAL A 115 -4.99 -1.77 3.65
N THR A 116 -5.43 -2.30 4.78
CA THR A 116 -4.87 -3.54 5.35
C THR A 116 -5.85 -4.16 6.36
N PRO A 117 -5.88 -5.50 6.48
CA PRO A 117 -6.60 -6.19 7.55
C PRO A 117 -5.79 -6.29 8.86
N VAL A 118 -4.55 -5.79 8.89
CA VAL A 118 -3.70 -5.79 10.10
C VAL A 118 -4.35 -4.95 11.20
N SER A 119 -4.24 -5.41 12.45
CA SER A 119 -4.88 -4.76 13.60
C SER A 119 -4.28 -3.37 13.86
N GLU A 120 -5.07 -2.46 14.42
CA GLU A 120 -4.57 -1.12 14.76
C GLU A 120 -3.37 -1.18 15.74
N LEU A 121 -3.38 -2.13 16.68
CA LEU A 121 -2.29 -2.33 17.63
C LEU A 121 -0.97 -2.66 16.93
N ASP A 122 -1.02 -3.53 15.91
CA ASP A 122 0.16 -3.90 15.14
C ASP A 122 0.59 -2.76 14.20
N LEU A 123 -0.37 -2.03 13.63
CA LEU A 123 -0.06 -0.87 12.79
C LEU A 123 0.67 0.23 13.54
N GLN A 124 0.33 0.45 14.81
CA GLN A 124 1.04 1.41 15.68
C GLN A 124 2.52 1.03 15.89
N ASN A 125 2.87 -0.26 15.76
CA ASN A 125 4.25 -0.73 15.86
C ASN A 125 4.97 -0.76 14.50
N THR A 126 4.28 -0.50 13.39
CA THR A 126 4.89 -0.53 12.06
C THR A 126 5.82 0.67 11.89
N ASN A 127 7.11 0.41 11.66
CA ASN A 127 8.13 1.44 11.43
C ASN A 127 8.83 1.33 10.07
N VAL A 128 8.62 0.22 9.35
CA VAL A 128 9.15 -0.03 8.00
C VAL A 128 8.03 -0.48 7.07
N ILE A 129 7.97 0.12 5.89
CA ILE A 129 7.15 -0.30 4.76
C ILE A 129 8.05 -0.93 3.72
N ALA A 130 7.88 -2.22 3.53
CA ALA A 130 8.73 -3.01 2.68
C ALA A 130 8.06 -3.24 1.32
N ILE A 131 8.70 -2.78 0.26
CA ILE A 131 8.21 -2.75 -1.10
C ILE A 131 8.88 -3.89 -1.86
N GLY A 132 8.08 -4.89 -2.21
CA GLY A 132 8.51 -6.06 -2.95
C GLY A 132 8.11 -5.99 -4.42
N ASN A 133 8.33 -7.11 -5.11
CA ASN A 133 7.80 -7.33 -6.46
C ASN A 133 6.49 -8.14 -6.44
N ILE A 134 5.60 -7.80 -5.50
CA ILE A 134 4.29 -8.45 -5.40
C ILE A 134 3.33 -7.64 -6.27
N CYS A 135 3.11 -8.10 -7.49
CA CYS A 135 2.14 -7.47 -8.38
C CYS A 135 0.72 -7.71 -7.87
N LEU A 136 -0.14 -6.69 -8.03
CA LEU A 136 -1.57 -6.84 -7.87
C LEU A 136 -2.06 -7.91 -8.88
N PRO A 137 -2.83 -8.93 -8.48
CA PRO A 137 -3.37 -9.91 -9.42
C PRO A 137 -4.14 -9.25 -10.56
N ASP A 138 -3.88 -9.62 -11.81
CA ASP A 138 -4.49 -9.04 -13.01
C ASP A 138 -6.03 -9.11 -13.00
N ASP A 139 -6.58 -10.14 -12.36
CA ASP A 139 -8.03 -10.34 -12.16
C ASP A 139 -8.70 -9.18 -11.41
N LEU A 140 -7.92 -8.39 -10.64
CA LEU A 140 -8.39 -7.21 -9.92
C LEU A 140 -8.49 -5.98 -10.82
N LEU A 141 -7.73 -5.95 -11.91
CA LEU A 141 -7.66 -4.83 -12.85
C LEU A 141 -8.58 -5.05 -14.07
N THR A 142 -8.92 -6.31 -14.35
CA THR A 142 -9.54 -6.73 -15.61
C THR A 142 -10.99 -7.21 -15.48
N GLN A 143 -11.73 -6.85 -14.42
CA GLN A 143 -13.18 -7.05 -14.44
C GLN A 143 -13.81 -6.19 -15.55
N LYS A 144 -13.89 -6.78 -16.75
CA LYS A 144 -14.77 -6.36 -17.83
C LYS A 144 -16.18 -6.38 -17.28
N ASN A 145 -16.70 -5.19 -17.02
CA ASN A 145 -18.13 -5.05 -16.90
C ASN A 145 -18.74 -5.45 -18.24
N ASP A 146 -19.38 -6.61 -18.31
CA ASP A 146 -20.41 -6.88 -19.32
C ASP A 146 -21.67 -6.07 -18.95
N PHE A 147 -21.54 -4.74 -18.86
CA PHE A 147 -22.70 -3.87 -18.90
C PHE A 147 -23.19 -3.87 -20.35
N GLN A 148 -24.23 -4.66 -20.63
CA GLN A 148 -25.07 -4.41 -21.80
C GLN A 148 -25.65 -3.00 -21.65
N ILE A 149 -25.06 -2.04 -22.36
CA ILE A 149 -25.63 -0.70 -22.48
C ILE A 149 -26.92 -0.86 -23.30
N SER A 150 -28.06 -0.97 -22.61
CA SER A 150 -29.36 -0.72 -23.24
C SER A 150 -29.43 0.77 -23.56
N ASN A 151 -29.03 1.14 -24.77
CA ASN A 151 -29.20 2.49 -25.31
C ASN A 151 -30.70 2.83 -25.36
N THR A 152 -31.19 3.59 -24.40
CA THR A 152 -32.42 4.36 -24.57
C THR A 152 -32.25 5.70 -23.90
N VAL A 153 -31.78 6.67 -24.69
CA VAL A 153 -31.76 8.08 -24.32
C VAL A 153 -33.11 8.66 -24.72
N TYR A 154 -33.92 9.05 -23.74
CA TYR A 154 -35.06 9.95 -23.96
C TYR A 154 -34.58 11.38 -23.73
N PHE A 155 -34.63 12.21 -24.78
CA PHE A 155 -34.51 13.66 -24.64
C PHE A 155 -35.93 14.24 -24.49
N THR A 156 -36.14 15.03 -23.44
CA THR A 156 -37.25 15.98 -23.30
C THR A 156 -36.78 17.38 -23.68
#